data_AF-A0A3L6LE86-F1
#
_entry.id   AF-A0A3L6LE86-F1
#
_cell.length_a   1.000
_cell.length_b   1.000
_cell.length_c   1.000
_cell.angle_alpha   90.00
_cell.angle_beta   90.00
_cell.angle_gamma   90.00
#
_symmetry.space_group_name_H-M   'P 1'
#
loop_
_entity.id
_entity.type
_entity.pdbx_description
1 polymer ?
#
loop_
_entity_poly.entity_id
_entity_poly.type
_entity_poly.pdbx_seq_one_letter_code
_entity_poly.pdbx_strand_id
1 'polypeptide(L)'
;MKRGEEWDVLNENQPIWTRKPSNVSKEEYEKFYMALSRDYRPPMYYSHFNVEGEVEFSSVLFVPQEVAQENFINNENTRDNIKLYVRRIFITDEFRELLPRYLNFVKGVVDSNDLPLNVSREVLQESRILRVIKKKLVRKVLSMFAEIAANDARMKEQGNVSEEVNAEVNTTNSTSGSKKKGPLYPKFWAQFGKHLRLGILEDANNRGRLAKLLRYVSSKSNGTLVSFQEYIDRMQPNQKGIYYMTGDSVEKMMQSPHMEEPKMRGVEVLLMTDAIDEYVVGQVHDFANKKLINIATDSAQLDDVTDKQKAIEKKRNEKFRPLTDALTRVFKGNRVRKVILTKRKTSEPFILSSQENEMSPRLANIIKQQAVSSDHSVFHTLVLEINYRHPVVQQLLARFQANANDQVALDIAWVLFGTASLQADSPVPDQAMYAKRVTRLVRGRMDLPLDDALLPPDDNEYDVEGVKPDTVDSEEEVLLPVDNDEEGTKGKSAEKGQKKSSEKVEKKPGKKSTGANAGDL
;
A
#
# COMPACT_ATOMS: atom_id res chain seq x y z
N MET A 1 -32.05 -63.93 -19.89
CA MET A 1 -31.26 -62.70 -19.64
C MET A 1 -30.68 -62.23 -20.95
N LYS A 2 -30.84 -60.96 -21.35
CA LYS A 2 -29.93 -60.34 -22.33
C LYS A 2 -28.70 -59.86 -21.54
N ARG A 3 -27.53 -60.46 -21.76
CA ARG A 3 -26.24 -59.86 -21.41
C ARG A 3 -25.76 -59.11 -22.64
N GLY A 4 -25.41 -57.84 -22.45
CA GLY A 4 -24.86 -56.95 -23.45
C GLY A 4 -24.62 -55.63 -22.74
N GLU A 5 -23.37 -55.21 -22.66
CA GLU A 5 -23.00 -53.92 -22.10
C GLU A 5 -23.34 -52.85 -23.13
N GLU A 6 -24.25 -51.93 -22.81
CA GLU A 6 -24.58 -50.81 -23.69
C GLU A 6 -23.42 -49.80 -23.62
N TRP A 7 -22.83 -49.52 -24.78
CA TRP A 7 -21.71 -48.59 -24.90
C TRP A 7 -22.23 -47.15 -24.91
N ASP A 8 -22.20 -46.50 -23.74
CA ASP A 8 -22.59 -45.10 -23.60
C ASP A 8 -21.57 -44.14 -24.24
N VAL A 9 -22.05 -43.10 -24.93
CA VAL A 9 -21.22 -42.17 -25.70
C VAL A 9 -20.79 -41.01 -24.81
N LEU A 10 -19.80 -41.26 -23.97
CA LEU A 10 -19.28 -40.30 -22.96
C LEU A 10 -18.86 -38.92 -23.49
N ASN A 11 -18.72 -38.72 -24.80
CA ASN A 11 -18.27 -37.46 -25.43
C ASN A 11 -19.01 -37.16 -26.74
N GLU A 12 -20.33 -36.94 -26.71
CA GLU A 12 -21.10 -36.50 -27.89
C GLU A 12 -20.75 -35.07 -28.37
N ASN A 13 -20.34 -34.19 -27.45
CA ASN A 13 -20.18 -32.76 -27.72
C ASN A 13 -18.78 -32.40 -28.24
N GLN A 14 -18.71 -31.74 -29.40
CA GLN A 14 -17.46 -31.16 -29.90
C GLN A 14 -16.95 -30.06 -28.95
N PRO A 15 -15.62 -29.99 -28.69
CA PRO A 15 -15.04 -28.98 -27.80
C PRO A 15 -15.44 -27.55 -28.19
N ILE A 16 -15.87 -26.75 -27.22
CA ILE A 16 -16.45 -25.43 -27.54
C ILE A 16 -15.48 -24.49 -28.27
N TRP A 17 -14.16 -24.66 -28.06
CA TRP A 17 -13.10 -23.87 -28.67
C TRP A 17 -12.81 -24.23 -30.15
N THR A 18 -13.41 -25.31 -30.68
CA THR A 18 -13.32 -25.67 -32.11
C THR A 18 -14.55 -25.24 -32.91
N ARG A 19 -15.58 -24.70 -32.25
CA ARG A 19 -16.79 -24.16 -32.87
C ARG A 19 -16.62 -22.67 -33.13
N LYS A 20 -17.29 -22.11 -34.14
CA LYS A 20 -17.31 -20.65 -34.35
C LYS A 20 -17.93 -19.97 -33.12
N PRO A 21 -17.36 -18.86 -32.58
CA PRO A 21 -17.88 -18.20 -31.37
C PRO A 21 -19.36 -17.80 -31.45
N SER A 22 -19.86 -17.47 -32.65
CA SER A 22 -21.26 -17.17 -32.97
C SER A 22 -22.22 -18.36 -32.81
N ASN A 23 -21.70 -19.59 -32.79
CA ASN A 23 -22.45 -20.84 -32.80
C ASN A 23 -22.34 -21.56 -31.44
N VAL A 24 -21.95 -20.84 -30.39
CA VAL A 24 -21.88 -21.34 -29.00
C VAL A 24 -22.72 -20.40 -28.14
N SER A 25 -23.73 -20.94 -27.49
CA SER A 25 -24.63 -20.20 -26.59
C SER A 25 -23.90 -19.79 -25.30
N LYS A 26 -24.43 -18.76 -24.63
CA LYS A 26 -23.89 -18.31 -23.34
C LYS A 26 -23.93 -19.43 -22.30
N GLU A 27 -25.01 -20.20 -22.32
CA GLU A 27 -25.31 -21.32 -21.43
C GLU A 27 -24.31 -22.47 -21.62
N GLU A 28 -23.79 -22.67 -22.83
CA GLU A 28 -22.69 -23.61 -23.10
C GLU A 28 -21.35 -23.10 -22.54
N TYR A 29 -21.02 -21.81 -22.68
CA TYR A 29 -19.82 -21.24 -22.04
C TYR A 29 -19.90 -21.31 -20.50
N GLU A 30 -21.09 -21.10 -19.91
CA GLU A 30 -21.29 -21.19 -18.45
C GLU A 30 -21.16 -22.63 -17.94
N LYS A 31 -21.83 -23.60 -18.58
CA LYS A 31 -21.67 -25.03 -18.26
C LYS A 31 -20.23 -25.50 -18.42
N PHE A 32 -19.56 -25.09 -19.50
CA PHE A 32 -18.16 -25.42 -19.74
C PHE A 32 -17.23 -24.82 -18.68
N TYR A 33 -17.43 -23.55 -18.29
CA TYR A 33 -16.66 -22.95 -17.21
C TYR A 33 -16.84 -23.72 -15.89
N MET A 34 -18.07 -24.05 -15.50
CA MET A 34 -18.33 -24.80 -14.26
C MET A 34 -17.62 -26.17 -14.27
N ALA A 35 -17.76 -26.93 -15.36
CA ALA A 35 -17.10 -28.23 -15.54
C ALA A 35 -15.56 -28.14 -15.56
N LEU A 36 -15.01 -27.11 -16.22
CA LEU A 36 -13.56 -26.86 -16.31
C LEU A 36 -12.96 -26.45 -14.96
N SER A 37 -13.65 -25.57 -14.23
CA SER A 37 -13.11 -24.80 -13.11
C SER A 37 -13.43 -25.35 -11.74
N ARG A 38 -14.38 -26.30 -11.66
CA ARG A 38 -15.04 -26.82 -10.44
C ARG A 38 -15.76 -25.75 -9.60
N ASP A 39 -16.00 -24.56 -10.16
CA ASP A 39 -16.82 -23.51 -9.56
C ASP A 39 -18.30 -23.78 -9.86
N TYR A 40 -19.17 -23.62 -8.86
CA TYR A 40 -20.62 -23.78 -9.01
C TYR A 40 -21.29 -22.52 -9.60
N ARG A 41 -20.54 -21.42 -9.74
CA ARG A 41 -21.00 -20.14 -10.28
C ARG A 41 -20.66 -20.02 -11.76
N PRO A 42 -21.43 -19.27 -12.57
CA PRO A 42 -21.00 -18.90 -13.92
C PRO A 42 -19.81 -17.91 -13.85
N PRO A 43 -18.99 -17.78 -14.91
CA PRO A 43 -17.91 -16.80 -14.97
C PRO A 43 -18.45 -15.37 -14.96
N MET A 44 -17.65 -14.41 -14.48
CA MET A 44 -17.96 -12.98 -14.56
C MET A 44 -17.97 -12.48 -16.01
N TYR A 45 -17.02 -12.98 -16.82
CA TYR A 45 -16.86 -12.65 -18.22
C TYR A 45 -16.04 -13.75 -18.93
N TYR A 46 -16.13 -13.82 -20.25
CA TYR A 46 -15.36 -14.76 -21.06
C TYR A 46 -14.93 -14.15 -22.40
N SER A 47 -13.88 -14.71 -23.00
CA SER A 47 -13.42 -14.36 -24.35
C SER A 47 -13.04 -15.64 -25.10
N HIS A 48 -13.73 -15.88 -26.22
CA HIS A 48 -13.41 -16.96 -27.16
C HIS A 48 -12.78 -16.32 -28.40
N PHE A 49 -11.58 -16.76 -28.76
CA PHE A 49 -10.87 -16.26 -29.93
C PHE A 49 -10.00 -17.35 -30.55
N ASN A 50 -9.88 -17.28 -31.88
CA ASN A 50 -8.89 -18.01 -32.65
C ASN A 50 -7.71 -17.07 -32.95
N VAL A 51 -6.55 -17.64 -33.20
CA VAL A 51 -5.29 -16.95 -33.47
C VAL A 51 -4.62 -17.62 -34.66
N GLU A 52 -4.20 -16.80 -35.62
CA GLU A 52 -3.53 -17.22 -36.86
C GLU A 52 -2.14 -16.55 -36.98
N GLY A 53 -1.42 -16.83 -38.07
CA GLY A 53 -0.12 -16.23 -38.41
C GLY A 53 1.07 -17.07 -37.91
N GLU A 54 2.06 -16.43 -37.27
CA GLU A 54 3.31 -17.10 -36.79
C GLU A 54 3.08 -18.33 -35.89
N VAL A 55 1.92 -18.41 -35.24
CA VAL A 55 1.47 -19.57 -34.45
C VAL A 55 -0.05 -19.59 -34.50
N GLU A 56 -0.62 -20.74 -34.82
CA GLU A 56 -2.04 -21.04 -34.80
C GLU A 56 -2.48 -21.68 -33.48
N PHE A 57 -3.51 -21.10 -32.85
CA PHE A 57 -4.21 -21.72 -31.72
C PHE A 57 -5.62 -21.18 -31.53
N SER A 58 -6.49 -21.98 -30.90
CA SER A 58 -7.82 -21.58 -30.46
C SER A 58 -7.88 -21.54 -28.93
N SER A 59 -8.62 -20.60 -28.35
CA SER A 59 -8.68 -20.45 -26.90
C SER A 59 -10.01 -19.88 -26.42
N VAL A 60 -10.46 -20.36 -25.26
CA VAL A 60 -11.54 -19.76 -24.48
C VAL A 60 -10.99 -19.47 -23.08
N LEU A 61 -11.02 -18.19 -22.70
CA LEU A 61 -10.56 -17.69 -21.41
C LEU A 61 -11.73 -17.11 -20.61
N PHE A 62 -11.64 -17.22 -19.29
CA PHE A 62 -12.69 -16.91 -18.34
C PHE A 62 -12.16 -16.09 -17.16
N VAL A 63 -12.96 -15.12 -16.73
CA VAL A 63 -12.78 -14.40 -15.47
C VAL A 63 -13.72 -15.03 -14.44
N PRO A 64 -13.24 -15.57 -13.30
CA PRO A 64 -14.11 -16.06 -12.24
C PRO A 64 -14.87 -14.89 -11.57
N GLN A 65 -15.97 -15.17 -10.87
CA GLN A 65 -16.68 -14.11 -10.12
C GLN A 65 -15.92 -13.61 -8.90
N GLU A 66 -15.16 -14.49 -8.26
CA GLU A 66 -14.39 -14.22 -7.05
C GLU A 66 -13.07 -15.00 -7.09
N VAL A 67 -12.12 -14.61 -6.23
CA VAL A 67 -10.88 -15.34 -6.00
C VAL A 67 -10.62 -15.51 -4.51
N ALA A 68 -10.19 -16.70 -4.09
CA ALA A 68 -9.70 -16.92 -2.74
C ALA A 68 -8.43 -16.09 -2.51
N GLN A 69 -8.37 -15.31 -1.42
CA GLN A 69 -7.27 -14.36 -1.17
C GLN A 69 -5.89 -15.05 -1.14
N GLU A 70 -5.86 -16.33 -0.75
CA GLU A 70 -4.69 -17.21 -0.81
C GLU A 70 -4.03 -17.24 -2.19
N ASN A 71 -4.78 -17.15 -3.30
CA ASN A 71 -4.24 -17.19 -4.66
C ASN A 71 -3.34 -15.99 -5.02
N PHE A 72 -3.43 -14.90 -4.26
CA PHE A 72 -2.52 -13.75 -4.40
C PHE A 72 -1.21 -13.98 -3.64
N ILE A 73 -1.31 -14.58 -2.45
CA ILE A 73 -0.19 -14.81 -1.52
C ILE A 73 0.61 -16.06 -1.93
N ASN A 74 -0.06 -17.22 -1.95
CA ASN A 74 0.52 -18.54 -2.16
C ASN A 74 0.50 -18.93 -3.63
N ASN A 75 1.52 -18.50 -4.37
CA ASN A 75 1.68 -18.81 -5.79
C ASN A 75 1.98 -20.30 -6.09
N GLU A 76 2.03 -21.17 -5.07
CA GLU A 76 2.31 -22.59 -5.19
C GLU A 76 1.07 -23.47 -5.44
N ASN A 77 -0.11 -22.99 -5.06
CA ASN A 77 -1.39 -23.70 -5.25
C ASN A 77 -2.04 -23.44 -6.62
N THR A 78 -1.39 -22.66 -7.50
CA THR A 78 -1.94 -22.23 -8.81
C THR A 78 -1.81 -23.29 -9.91
N ARG A 79 -2.10 -24.56 -9.59
CA ARG A 79 -2.28 -25.62 -10.59
C ARG A 79 -3.66 -25.45 -11.26
N ASP A 80 -3.89 -26.17 -12.37
CA ASP A 80 -5.19 -26.39 -13.02
C ASP A 80 -5.86 -25.21 -13.77
N ASN A 81 -5.38 -23.96 -13.66
CA ASN A 81 -6.13 -22.79 -14.16
C ASN A 81 -6.23 -22.70 -15.70
N ILE A 82 -5.14 -22.89 -16.46
CA ILE A 82 -5.20 -22.99 -17.93
C ILE A 82 -4.79 -24.40 -18.37
N LYS A 83 -5.68 -25.10 -19.08
CA LYS A 83 -5.40 -26.42 -19.63
C LYS A 83 -4.86 -26.30 -21.06
N LEU A 84 -3.69 -26.90 -21.31
CA LEU A 84 -3.03 -26.90 -22.61
C LEU A 84 -3.33 -28.17 -23.39
N TYR A 85 -3.79 -27.98 -24.62
CA TYR A 85 -4.06 -29.00 -25.61
C TYR A 85 -3.20 -28.78 -26.84
N VAL A 86 -2.87 -29.87 -27.54
CA VAL A 86 -2.24 -29.82 -28.86
C VAL A 86 -3.04 -30.72 -29.79
N ARG A 87 -3.58 -30.15 -30.86
CA ARG A 87 -4.46 -30.83 -31.83
C ARG A 87 -5.62 -31.57 -31.13
N ARG A 88 -6.25 -30.92 -30.15
CA ARG A 88 -7.34 -31.43 -29.28
C ARG A 88 -6.94 -32.54 -28.31
N ILE A 89 -5.67 -32.93 -28.24
CA ILE A 89 -5.17 -33.88 -27.23
C ILE A 89 -4.74 -33.09 -26.00
N PHE A 90 -5.24 -33.44 -24.81
CA PHE A 90 -4.80 -32.83 -23.54
C PHE A 90 -3.33 -33.17 -23.28
N ILE A 91 -2.54 -32.16 -22.88
CA ILE A 91 -1.10 -32.30 -22.63
C ILE A 91 -0.77 -32.06 -21.16
N THR A 92 -1.15 -30.90 -20.60
CA THR A 92 -0.91 -30.55 -19.20
C THR A 92 -1.74 -29.35 -18.76
N ASP A 93 -2.03 -29.25 -17.48
CA ASP A 93 -2.60 -28.10 -16.79
C ASP A 93 -1.74 -27.62 -15.59
N GLU A 94 -0.56 -28.22 -15.40
CA GLU A 94 0.43 -27.79 -14.41
C GLU A 94 1.40 -26.71 -14.95
N PHE A 95 1.24 -26.26 -16.20
CA PHE A 95 2.18 -25.33 -16.85
C PHE A 95 2.00 -23.87 -16.38
N ARG A 96 2.50 -23.60 -15.16
CA ARG A 96 2.42 -22.33 -14.41
C ARG A 96 2.88 -21.08 -15.17
N GLU A 97 3.71 -21.22 -16.20
CA GLU A 97 4.27 -20.09 -16.95
C GLU A 97 3.39 -19.58 -18.11
N LEU A 98 2.25 -20.21 -18.42
CA LEU A 98 1.46 -19.83 -19.60
C LEU A 98 0.90 -18.41 -19.51
N LEU A 99 0.60 -17.97 -18.29
CA LEU A 99 0.24 -16.61 -17.92
C LEU A 99 1.17 -16.15 -16.76
N PRO A 100 1.52 -14.86 -16.68
CA PRO A 100 2.31 -14.31 -15.57
C PRO A 100 1.52 -14.37 -14.25
N ARG A 101 2.22 -14.31 -13.11
CA ARG A 101 1.63 -14.37 -11.75
C ARG A 101 0.43 -13.43 -11.59
N TYR A 102 0.56 -12.18 -12.05
CA TYR A 102 -0.52 -11.20 -11.97
C TYR A 102 -1.80 -11.54 -12.77
N LEU A 103 -1.81 -12.61 -13.59
CA LEU A 103 -2.98 -13.13 -14.31
C LEU A 103 -3.34 -14.58 -13.91
N ASN A 104 -2.76 -15.11 -12.83
CA ASN A 104 -2.92 -16.51 -12.40
C ASN A 104 -4.38 -16.93 -12.10
N PHE A 105 -5.29 -15.97 -11.91
CA PHE A 105 -6.72 -16.18 -11.67
C PHE A 105 -7.55 -16.46 -12.93
N VAL A 106 -7.02 -16.21 -14.12
CA VAL A 106 -7.74 -16.44 -15.38
C VAL A 106 -7.80 -17.95 -15.65
N LYS A 107 -9.00 -18.48 -15.83
CA LYS A 107 -9.22 -19.90 -16.14
C LYS A 107 -9.49 -20.11 -17.63
N GLY A 108 -9.19 -21.27 -18.20
CA GLY A 108 -9.47 -21.50 -19.62
C GLY A 108 -8.76 -22.68 -20.28
N VAL A 109 -8.87 -22.71 -21.61
CA VAL A 109 -8.25 -23.72 -22.48
C VAL A 109 -7.49 -23.04 -23.62
N VAL A 110 -6.36 -23.63 -24.01
CA VAL A 110 -5.57 -23.26 -25.19
C VAL A 110 -5.28 -24.52 -25.98
N ASP A 111 -5.67 -24.56 -27.26
CA ASP A 111 -5.44 -25.70 -28.17
C ASP A 111 -4.68 -25.23 -29.41
N SER A 112 -3.44 -25.70 -29.59
CA SER A 112 -2.55 -25.28 -30.69
C SER A 112 -2.24 -26.43 -31.65
N ASN A 113 -2.10 -26.10 -32.94
CA ASN A 113 -1.74 -27.08 -33.96
C ASN A 113 -0.22 -27.21 -34.16
N ASP A 114 0.57 -26.23 -33.67
CA ASP A 114 1.99 -26.03 -34.02
C ASP A 114 2.98 -26.36 -32.91
N LEU A 115 2.52 -26.60 -31.67
CA LEU A 115 3.42 -26.89 -30.56
C LEU A 115 4.13 -28.24 -30.78
N PRO A 116 5.47 -28.29 -30.74
CA PRO A 116 6.22 -29.53 -30.86
C PRO A 116 5.99 -30.39 -29.61
N LEU A 117 5.44 -31.59 -29.80
CA LEU A 117 5.27 -32.56 -28.73
C LEU A 117 6.56 -33.34 -28.51
N ASN A 118 7.05 -33.30 -27.27
CA ASN A 118 8.15 -34.15 -26.83
C ASN A 118 7.68 -35.61 -26.66
N VAL A 119 8.65 -36.54 -26.63
CA VAL A 119 8.37 -38.00 -26.56
C VAL A 119 7.72 -38.38 -25.22
N SER A 120 8.17 -37.80 -24.10
CA SER A 120 7.28 -37.62 -22.94
C SER A 120 6.41 -36.41 -23.22
N ARG A 121 5.09 -36.61 -23.11
CA ARG A 121 4.08 -35.57 -23.33
C ARG A 121 3.91 -34.64 -22.12
N GLU A 122 4.59 -34.92 -21.01
CA GLU A 122 4.38 -34.24 -19.73
C GLU A 122 5.20 -32.95 -19.62
N VAL A 123 6.38 -32.89 -20.25
CA VAL A 123 7.33 -31.77 -20.13
C VAL A 123 7.43 -30.99 -21.44
N LEU A 124 6.70 -29.86 -21.53
CA LEU A 124 6.96 -28.86 -22.56
C LEU A 124 8.30 -28.18 -22.32
N GLN A 125 9.20 -28.25 -23.31
CA GLN A 125 10.37 -27.38 -23.36
C GLN A 125 9.97 -25.98 -23.85
N GLU A 126 10.67 -24.94 -23.38
CA GLU A 126 10.31 -23.55 -23.69
C GLU A 126 10.67 -23.15 -25.13
N SER A 127 9.76 -23.41 -26.06
CA SER A 127 9.92 -23.08 -27.48
C SER A 127 9.62 -21.60 -27.79
N ARG A 128 10.17 -21.09 -28.90
CA ARG A 128 9.79 -19.77 -29.48
C ARG A 128 8.27 -19.67 -29.67
N ILE A 129 7.64 -20.75 -30.15
CA ILE A 129 6.19 -20.87 -30.36
C ILE A 129 5.45 -20.60 -29.04
N LEU A 130 5.87 -21.26 -27.95
CA LEU A 130 5.26 -21.09 -26.64
C LEU A 130 5.40 -19.65 -26.10
N ARG A 131 6.55 -18.98 -26.31
CA ARG A 131 6.73 -17.56 -25.97
C ARG A 131 5.77 -16.64 -26.75
N VAL A 132 5.53 -16.95 -28.03
CA VAL A 132 4.55 -16.22 -28.85
C VAL A 132 3.12 -16.47 -28.36
N ILE A 133 2.78 -17.70 -27.97
CA ILE A 133 1.49 -18.04 -27.34
C ILE A 133 1.31 -17.24 -26.03
N LYS A 134 2.24 -17.35 -25.06
CA LYS A 134 2.24 -16.56 -23.80
C LYS A 134 1.96 -15.07 -24.08
N LYS A 135 2.69 -14.47 -25.03
CA LYS A 135 2.58 -13.05 -25.41
C LYS A 135 1.25 -12.69 -26.09
N LYS A 136 0.66 -13.59 -26.91
CA LYS A 136 -0.65 -13.39 -27.54
C LYS A 136 -1.79 -13.55 -26.50
N LEU A 137 -1.69 -14.53 -25.57
CA LEU A 137 -2.65 -14.77 -24.49
C LEU A 137 -2.76 -13.56 -23.54
N VAL A 138 -1.64 -13.07 -23.00
CA VAL A 138 -1.62 -11.89 -22.10
C VAL A 138 -2.30 -10.68 -22.75
N ARG A 139 -2.03 -10.43 -24.03
CA ARG A 139 -2.68 -9.34 -24.79
C ARG A 139 -4.20 -9.53 -24.91
N LYS A 140 -4.68 -10.76 -25.09
CA LYS A 140 -6.11 -11.08 -25.17
C LYS A 140 -6.80 -10.98 -23.81
N VAL A 141 -6.15 -11.39 -22.73
CA VAL A 141 -6.64 -11.19 -21.35
C VAL A 141 -6.79 -9.70 -21.03
N LEU A 142 -5.79 -8.88 -21.36
CA LEU A 142 -5.86 -7.43 -21.14
C LEU A 142 -6.87 -6.72 -22.07
N SER A 143 -7.13 -7.27 -23.28
CA SER A 143 -8.25 -6.84 -24.13
C SER A 143 -9.59 -7.13 -23.47
N MET A 144 -9.79 -8.36 -22.99
CA MET A 144 -11.00 -8.79 -22.27
C MET A 144 -11.29 -7.89 -21.06
N PHE A 145 -10.27 -7.50 -20.28
CA PHE A 145 -10.46 -6.55 -19.17
C PHE A 145 -10.83 -5.14 -19.64
N ALA A 146 -10.26 -4.67 -20.75
CA ALA A 146 -10.62 -3.39 -21.36
C ALA A 146 -12.03 -3.41 -21.96
N GLU A 147 -12.50 -4.56 -22.47
CA GLU A 147 -13.86 -4.76 -22.97
C GLU A 147 -14.89 -4.68 -21.83
N ILE A 148 -14.62 -5.30 -20.66
CA ILE A 148 -15.46 -5.14 -19.46
C ILE A 148 -15.55 -3.64 -19.07
N ALA A 149 -14.42 -2.92 -19.02
CA ALA A 149 -14.40 -1.49 -18.72
C ALA A 149 -15.17 -0.63 -19.74
N ALA A 150 -15.06 -0.95 -21.04
CA ALA A 150 -15.70 -0.19 -22.11
C ALA A 150 -17.22 -0.44 -22.19
N ASN A 151 -17.68 -1.65 -21.85
CA ASN A 151 -19.10 -1.97 -21.78
C ASN A 151 -19.78 -1.19 -20.63
N ASP A 152 -19.14 -1.12 -19.47
CA ASP A 152 -19.61 -0.31 -18.33
C ASP A 152 -19.68 1.19 -18.67
N ALA A 153 -18.68 1.74 -19.37
CA ALA A 153 -18.68 3.14 -19.79
C ALA A 153 -19.89 3.46 -20.69
N ARG A 154 -20.16 2.61 -21.70
CA ARG A 154 -21.34 2.74 -22.58
C ARG A 154 -22.66 2.63 -21.80
N MET A 155 -22.72 1.81 -20.75
CA MET A 155 -23.90 1.71 -19.88
C MET A 155 -24.16 3.00 -19.10
N LYS A 156 -23.10 3.67 -18.59
CA LYS A 156 -23.19 5.01 -17.98
C LYS A 156 -23.74 6.03 -19.00
N GLU A 157 -23.12 6.11 -20.17
CA GLU A 157 -23.49 7.04 -21.26
C GLU A 157 -24.95 6.89 -21.71
N GLN A 158 -25.48 5.67 -21.72
CA GLN A 158 -26.85 5.36 -22.12
C GLN A 158 -27.89 5.55 -20.99
N GLY A 159 -27.51 6.09 -19.83
CA GLY A 159 -28.43 6.32 -18.69
C GLY A 159 -29.05 5.04 -18.11
N ASN A 160 -28.44 3.88 -18.36
CA ASN A 160 -29.00 2.58 -17.97
C ASN A 160 -28.51 2.07 -16.59
N VAL A 161 -27.70 2.86 -15.89
CA VAL A 161 -27.13 2.56 -14.58
C VAL A 161 -28.04 3.08 -13.46
N SER A 162 -28.36 2.22 -12.49
CA SER A 162 -28.85 2.62 -11.17
C SER A 162 -27.65 2.98 -10.30
N GLU A 163 -27.58 4.23 -9.81
CA GLU A 163 -26.45 4.75 -9.01
C GLU A 163 -26.48 4.29 -7.54
N GLU A 164 -26.66 2.98 -7.30
CA GLU A 164 -26.54 2.37 -5.97
C GLU A 164 -25.54 1.22 -5.99
N VAL A 165 -24.30 1.53 -5.59
CA VAL A 165 -23.28 0.54 -5.20
C VAL A 165 -22.59 1.02 -3.92
N ASN A 166 -23.38 1.28 -2.88
CA ASN A 166 -22.84 1.37 -1.52
C ASN A 166 -22.40 -0.01 -1.05
N ALA A 167 -21.34 -0.06 -0.25
CA ALA A 167 -20.65 -1.30 0.11
C ALA A 167 -21.29 -1.97 1.33
N GLU A 168 -22.26 -2.86 1.10
CA GLU A 168 -22.70 -3.83 2.10
C GLU A 168 -22.91 -5.21 1.48
N VAL A 169 -22.33 -6.24 2.09
CA VAL A 169 -22.43 -7.63 1.63
C VAL A 169 -23.62 -8.28 2.34
N ASN A 170 -24.73 -8.42 1.62
CA ASN A 170 -25.87 -9.23 2.09
C ASN A 170 -26.32 -10.22 1.02
N THR A 171 -26.07 -11.49 1.27
CA THR A 171 -26.44 -12.63 0.42
C THR A 171 -27.88 -13.05 0.68
N THR A 172 -28.78 -12.80 -0.27
CA THR A 172 -30.10 -13.45 -0.33
C THR A 172 -30.44 -13.89 -1.75
N ASN A 173 -30.92 -15.12 -1.90
CA ASN A 173 -31.42 -15.65 -3.17
C ASN A 173 -32.72 -14.93 -3.59
N SER A 174 -32.88 -14.67 -4.88
CA SER A 174 -34.18 -14.29 -5.46
C SER A 174 -34.27 -14.72 -6.92
N THR A 175 -35.42 -15.27 -7.29
CA THR A 175 -35.67 -16.01 -8.53
C THR A 175 -35.76 -15.13 -9.79
N SER A 176 -35.89 -15.79 -10.94
CA SER A 176 -36.12 -15.27 -12.29
C SER A 176 -36.88 -13.93 -12.39
N GLY A 177 -36.17 -12.92 -12.88
CA GLY A 177 -36.70 -11.63 -13.33
C GLY A 177 -35.60 -10.87 -14.06
N SER A 178 -35.95 -10.04 -15.04
CA SER A 178 -35.01 -9.32 -15.91
C SER A 178 -34.35 -8.11 -15.22
N LYS A 179 -33.62 -8.37 -14.12
CA LYS A 179 -32.81 -7.37 -13.42
C LYS A 179 -31.85 -6.71 -14.40
N LYS A 180 -31.90 -5.37 -14.51
CA LYS A 180 -30.93 -4.59 -15.30
C LYS A 180 -29.51 -4.98 -14.87
N LYS A 181 -28.64 -5.31 -15.83
CA LYS A 181 -27.24 -5.63 -15.54
C LYS A 181 -26.52 -4.35 -15.13
N GLY A 182 -26.23 -4.20 -13.84
CA GLY A 182 -25.35 -3.16 -13.33
C GLY A 182 -23.90 -3.36 -13.79
N PRO A 183 -23.04 -2.35 -13.58
CA PRO A 183 -21.65 -2.35 -14.04
C PRO A 183 -20.84 -3.52 -13.47
N LEU A 184 -20.05 -4.17 -14.34
CA LEU A 184 -19.22 -5.33 -14.01
C LEU A 184 -17.82 -4.94 -13.55
N TYR A 185 -17.28 -3.83 -14.04
CA TYR A 185 -15.92 -3.39 -13.78
C TYR A 185 -15.64 -3.02 -12.32
N PRO A 186 -16.57 -2.41 -11.54
CA PRO A 186 -16.38 -2.23 -10.11
C PRO A 186 -16.22 -3.55 -9.36
N LYS A 187 -16.97 -4.59 -9.73
CA LYS A 187 -16.86 -5.93 -9.14
C LYS A 187 -15.55 -6.61 -9.53
N PHE A 188 -15.17 -6.50 -10.80
CA PHE A 188 -13.87 -6.93 -11.30
C PHE A 188 -12.72 -6.23 -10.57
N TRP A 189 -12.80 -4.91 -10.34
CA TRP A 189 -11.78 -4.15 -9.63
C TRP A 189 -11.68 -4.54 -8.14
N ALA A 190 -12.81 -4.77 -7.47
CA ALA A 190 -12.83 -5.21 -6.07
C ALA A 190 -12.12 -6.57 -5.87
N GLN A 191 -12.27 -7.50 -6.82
CA GLN A 191 -11.66 -8.83 -6.76
C GLN A 191 -10.22 -8.85 -7.30
N PHE A 192 -9.97 -8.23 -8.45
CA PHE A 192 -8.73 -8.38 -9.23
C PHE A 192 -7.86 -7.11 -9.29
N GLY A 193 -8.27 -6.01 -8.65
CA GLY A 193 -7.52 -4.74 -8.64
C GLY A 193 -6.14 -4.85 -8.00
N LYS A 194 -5.93 -5.77 -7.04
CA LYS A 194 -4.59 -6.09 -6.50
C LYS A 194 -3.71 -6.82 -7.51
N HIS A 195 -4.29 -7.74 -8.28
CA HIS A 195 -3.59 -8.44 -9.37
C HIS A 195 -3.18 -7.45 -10.49
N LEU A 196 -4.06 -6.54 -10.91
CA LEU A 196 -3.70 -5.52 -11.91
C LEU A 196 -2.55 -4.61 -11.45
N ARG A 197 -2.52 -4.24 -10.16
CA ARG A 197 -1.43 -3.46 -9.56
C ARG A 197 -0.12 -4.25 -9.51
N LEU A 198 -0.15 -5.54 -9.16
CA LEU A 198 1.03 -6.41 -9.26
C LEU A 198 1.59 -6.46 -10.69
N GLY A 199 0.70 -6.51 -11.70
CA GLY A 199 1.10 -6.48 -13.11
C GLY A 199 1.80 -5.19 -13.54
N ILE A 200 1.50 -4.05 -12.92
CA ILE A 200 2.26 -2.80 -13.17
C ILE A 200 3.72 -2.97 -12.75
N LEU A 201 3.97 -3.67 -11.63
CA LEU A 201 5.32 -3.92 -11.12
C LEU A 201 6.04 -4.94 -12.01
N GLU A 202 5.41 -6.10 -12.27
CA GLU A 202 6.02 -7.23 -12.97
C GLU A 202 6.15 -7.05 -14.50
N ASP A 203 5.17 -6.43 -15.19
CA ASP A 203 5.08 -6.45 -16.66
C ASP A 203 5.25 -5.06 -17.28
N ALA A 204 6.51 -4.64 -17.42
CA ALA A 204 6.89 -3.43 -18.14
C ALA A 204 6.41 -3.41 -19.62
N ASN A 205 6.21 -4.57 -20.27
CA ASN A 205 5.77 -4.65 -21.67
C ASN A 205 4.27 -4.34 -21.85
N ASN A 206 3.47 -4.54 -20.81
CA ASN A 206 2.04 -4.25 -20.81
C ASN A 206 1.60 -3.15 -19.84
N ARG A 207 2.53 -2.54 -19.09
CA ARG A 207 2.27 -1.44 -18.14
C ARG A 207 1.37 -0.33 -18.69
N GLY A 208 1.60 0.11 -19.92
CA GLY A 208 0.76 1.13 -20.59
C GLY A 208 -0.66 0.68 -20.99
N ARG A 209 -0.94 -0.64 -20.99
CA ARG A 209 -2.31 -1.19 -21.04
C ARG A 209 -2.90 -1.26 -19.64
N LEU A 210 -2.15 -1.83 -18.70
CA LEU A 210 -2.55 -2.02 -17.30
C LEU A 210 -2.90 -0.69 -16.61
N ALA A 211 -2.17 0.40 -16.89
CA ALA A 211 -2.47 1.71 -16.34
C ALA A 211 -3.86 2.25 -16.74
N LYS A 212 -4.41 1.83 -17.89
CA LYS A 212 -5.78 2.17 -18.33
C LYS A 212 -6.86 1.39 -17.57
N LEU A 213 -6.48 0.29 -16.93
CA LEU A 213 -7.33 -0.59 -16.13
C LEU A 213 -7.35 -0.21 -14.64
N LEU A 214 -6.39 0.61 -14.17
CA LEU A 214 -6.39 1.10 -12.79
C LEU A 214 -7.62 1.98 -12.49
N ARG A 215 -8.15 1.88 -11.26
CA ARG A 215 -9.26 2.70 -10.76
C ARG A 215 -9.00 3.16 -9.33
N TYR A 216 -9.34 4.42 -9.06
CA TYR A 216 -9.13 5.06 -7.76
C TYR A 216 -10.36 5.85 -7.34
N VAL A 217 -10.52 6.10 -6.05
CA VAL A 217 -11.43 7.14 -5.57
C VAL A 217 -10.75 8.50 -5.79
N SER A 218 -11.50 9.56 -6.03
CA SER A 218 -10.95 10.92 -6.08
C SER A 218 -11.64 11.84 -5.08
N SER A 219 -11.00 12.98 -4.80
CA SER A 219 -11.53 14.04 -3.93
C SER A 219 -12.85 14.68 -4.42
N LYS A 220 -13.33 14.29 -5.62
CA LYS A 220 -14.60 14.72 -6.21
C LYS A 220 -15.56 13.58 -6.57
N SER A 221 -15.13 12.32 -6.51
CA SER A 221 -15.91 11.20 -7.03
C SER A 221 -16.91 10.62 -6.01
N ASN A 222 -16.99 11.16 -4.79
CA ASN A 222 -17.91 10.75 -3.73
C ASN A 222 -17.89 9.22 -3.48
N GLY A 223 -16.69 8.63 -3.43
CA GLY A 223 -16.49 7.18 -3.25
C GLY A 223 -16.56 6.35 -4.53
N THR A 224 -17.10 6.90 -5.64
CA THR A 224 -17.13 6.17 -6.92
C THR A 224 -15.74 6.01 -7.52
N LEU A 225 -15.52 4.91 -8.23
CA LEU A 225 -14.24 4.56 -8.86
C LEU A 225 -14.07 5.26 -10.22
N VAL A 226 -12.98 6.01 -10.36
CA VAL A 226 -12.59 6.72 -11.59
C VAL A 226 -11.25 6.23 -12.13
N SER A 227 -11.08 6.27 -13.46
CA SER A 227 -9.84 5.99 -14.16
C SER A 227 -8.95 7.23 -14.33
N PHE A 228 -7.68 7.02 -14.68
CA PHE A 228 -6.79 8.12 -15.08
C PHE A 228 -7.30 8.87 -16.33
N GLN A 229 -8.06 8.23 -17.22
CA GLN A 229 -8.67 8.91 -18.36
C GLN A 229 -9.82 9.82 -17.91
N GLU A 230 -10.78 9.29 -17.16
CA GLU A 230 -11.90 10.07 -16.60
C GLU A 230 -11.39 11.25 -15.74
N TYR A 231 -10.24 11.11 -15.07
CA TYR A 231 -9.57 12.22 -14.39
C TYR A 231 -9.00 13.27 -15.36
N ILE A 232 -8.28 12.84 -16.42
CA ILE A 232 -7.73 13.75 -17.44
C ILE A 232 -8.84 14.55 -18.13
N ASP A 233 -9.97 13.91 -18.42
CA ASP A 233 -11.13 14.53 -19.06
C ASP A 233 -11.79 15.61 -18.17
N ARG A 234 -11.46 15.65 -16.87
CA ARG A 234 -11.87 16.66 -15.88
C ARG A 234 -10.74 17.60 -15.41
N MET A 235 -9.53 17.50 -15.96
CA MET A 235 -8.41 18.36 -15.56
C MET A 235 -8.68 19.83 -15.89
N GLN A 236 -8.25 20.73 -14.99
CA GLN A 236 -8.30 22.16 -15.28
C GLN A 236 -7.31 22.53 -16.42
N PRO A 237 -7.56 23.55 -17.25
CA PRO A 237 -6.70 23.87 -18.40
C PRO A 237 -5.22 24.11 -18.05
N ASN A 238 -4.95 24.74 -16.90
CA ASN A 238 -3.59 25.05 -16.43
C ASN A 238 -2.95 23.88 -15.65
N GLN A 239 -3.58 22.71 -15.60
CA GLN A 239 -3.18 21.62 -14.71
C GLN A 239 -2.02 20.80 -15.29
N LYS A 240 -0.89 20.83 -14.56
CA LYS A 240 0.40 20.27 -15.00
C LYS A 240 0.44 18.74 -15.07
N GLY A 241 -0.27 18.05 -14.19
CA GLY A 241 -0.25 16.60 -14.07
C GLY A 241 -1.44 16.03 -13.30
N ILE A 242 -1.42 14.71 -13.11
CA ILE A 242 -2.37 13.96 -12.30
C ILE A 242 -1.92 14.06 -10.85
N TYR A 243 -2.67 14.79 -10.02
CA TYR A 243 -2.39 14.89 -8.59
C TYR A 243 -2.96 13.68 -7.85
N TYR A 244 -2.15 13.08 -6.97
CA TYR A 244 -2.56 11.94 -6.14
C TYR A 244 -2.04 12.07 -4.70
N MET A 245 -2.66 11.31 -3.79
CA MET A 245 -2.18 11.07 -2.43
C MET A 245 -2.33 9.59 -2.08
N THR A 246 -1.42 9.09 -1.26
CA THR A 246 -1.46 7.75 -0.65
C THR A 246 -1.72 7.84 0.87
N GLY A 247 -2.41 6.86 1.45
CA GLY A 247 -2.77 6.85 2.87
C GLY A 247 -3.65 5.65 3.24
N ASP A 248 -3.96 5.42 4.52
CA ASP A 248 -4.75 4.23 4.92
C ASP A 248 -6.25 4.35 4.58
N SER A 249 -6.80 5.55 4.68
CA SER A 249 -8.23 5.83 4.48
C SER A 249 -8.42 7.09 3.63
N VAL A 250 -9.48 7.07 2.81
CA VAL A 250 -10.00 8.23 2.07
C VAL A 250 -10.31 9.38 3.04
N GLU A 251 -10.83 9.08 4.24
CA GLU A 251 -11.20 10.06 5.25
C GLU A 251 -9.97 10.76 5.83
N LYS A 252 -8.97 9.97 6.28
CA LYS A 252 -7.66 10.48 6.73
C LYS A 252 -7.01 11.37 5.67
N MET A 253 -6.92 10.89 4.43
CA MET A 253 -6.33 11.67 3.33
C MET A 253 -7.10 12.97 3.08
N MET A 254 -8.44 12.94 3.10
CA MET A 254 -9.27 14.13 2.94
C MET A 254 -9.15 15.11 4.12
N GLN A 255 -8.79 14.67 5.32
CA GLN A 255 -8.49 15.52 6.47
C GLN A 255 -7.03 16.04 6.49
N SER A 256 -6.16 15.53 5.61
CA SER A 256 -4.74 15.91 5.60
C SER A 256 -4.52 17.38 5.20
N PRO A 257 -3.57 18.11 5.82
CA PRO A 257 -3.21 19.49 5.44
C PRO A 257 -2.82 19.63 3.95
N HIS A 258 -2.28 18.56 3.37
CA HIS A 258 -1.94 18.49 1.93
C HIS A 258 -3.16 18.70 1.02
N MET A 259 -4.36 18.34 1.48
CA MET A 259 -5.61 18.44 0.72
C MET A 259 -6.30 19.81 0.80
N GLU A 260 -5.91 20.70 1.73
CA GLU A 260 -6.57 22.01 1.90
C GLU A 260 -6.49 22.88 0.64
N GLU A 261 -5.29 23.03 0.07
CA GLU A 261 -5.11 23.88 -1.12
C GLU A 261 -5.74 23.28 -2.40
N PRO A 262 -5.58 21.96 -2.71
CA PRO A 262 -6.34 21.34 -3.79
C PRO A 262 -7.85 21.54 -3.67
N LYS A 263 -8.42 21.39 -2.47
CA LYS A 263 -9.84 21.67 -2.19
C LYS A 263 -10.20 23.13 -2.47
N MET A 264 -9.44 24.08 -1.91
CA MET A 264 -9.65 25.53 -2.11
C MET A 264 -9.65 25.93 -3.58
N ARG A 265 -8.90 25.22 -4.43
CA ARG A 265 -8.78 25.47 -5.87
C ARG A 265 -9.73 24.66 -6.75
N GLY A 266 -10.51 23.74 -6.16
CA GLY A 266 -11.31 22.78 -6.93
C GLY A 266 -10.46 21.86 -7.82
N VAL A 267 -9.21 21.57 -7.43
CA VAL A 267 -8.34 20.60 -8.12
C VAL A 267 -8.72 19.19 -7.65
N GLU A 268 -8.87 18.27 -8.59
CA GLU A 268 -9.15 16.87 -8.26
C GLU A 268 -7.86 16.15 -7.85
N VAL A 269 -7.92 15.31 -6.82
CA VAL A 269 -6.80 14.48 -6.35
C VAL A 269 -7.25 13.03 -6.28
N LEU A 270 -6.45 12.11 -6.82
CA LEU A 270 -6.70 10.66 -6.70
C LEU A 270 -6.21 10.14 -5.34
N LEU A 271 -7.02 9.32 -4.69
CA LEU A 271 -6.80 8.82 -3.34
C LEU A 271 -6.52 7.32 -3.40
N MET A 272 -5.32 6.93 -2.96
CA MET A 272 -4.78 5.57 -3.12
C MET A 272 -4.62 4.90 -1.77
N THR A 273 -5.50 3.94 -1.46
CA THR A 273 -5.62 3.33 -0.13
C THR A 273 -4.83 2.03 0.06
N ASP A 274 -4.43 1.34 -1.01
CA ASP A 274 -3.72 0.07 -0.89
C ASP A 274 -2.24 0.31 -0.49
N ALA A 275 -1.62 -0.70 0.13
CA ALA A 275 -0.19 -0.66 0.43
C ALA A 275 0.66 -0.84 -0.84
N ILE A 276 0.17 -1.61 -1.81
CA ILE A 276 0.88 -1.83 -3.08
C ILE A 276 0.90 -0.56 -3.97
N ASP A 277 -0.01 0.39 -3.75
CA ASP A 277 -0.10 1.61 -4.59
C ASP A 277 1.14 2.51 -4.51
N GLU A 278 1.85 2.54 -3.37
CA GLU A 278 3.16 3.23 -3.24
C GLU A 278 4.18 2.73 -4.28
N TYR A 279 4.20 1.42 -4.55
CA TYR A 279 5.09 0.82 -5.54
C TYR A 279 4.57 1.05 -6.97
N VAL A 280 3.24 1.06 -7.16
CA VAL A 280 2.58 1.28 -8.46
C VAL A 280 2.90 2.67 -9.01
N VAL A 281 2.76 3.73 -8.20
CA VAL A 281 3.08 5.11 -8.64
C VAL A 281 4.57 5.29 -8.93
N GLY A 282 5.44 4.56 -8.23
CA GLY A 282 6.87 4.49 -8.53
C GLY A 282 7.20 3.88 -9.90
N GLN A 283 6.26 3.16 -10.54
CA GLN A 283 6.42 2.57 -11.88
C GLN A 283 5.62 3.29 -12.98
N VAL A 284 4.65 4.16 -12.62
CA VAL A 284 3.79 4.91 -13.54
C VAL A 284 4.14 6.40 -13.47
N HIS A 285 5.24 6.77 -14.12
CA HIS A 285 5.75 8.15 -14.09
C HIS A 285 4.82 9.15 -14.81
N ASP A 286 4.16 8.72 -15.89
CA ASP A 286 3.14 9.50 -16.60
C ASP A 286 2.01 8.61 -17.13
N PHE A 287 0.89 9.26 -17.45
CA PHE A 287 -0.20 8.68 -18.21
C PHE A 287 -0.68 9.72 -19.24
N ALA A 288 -0.72 9.34 -20.52
CA ALA A 288 -1.11 10.21 -21.64
C ALA A 288 -0.36 11.57 -21.65
N ASN A 289 0.96 11.55 -21.38
CA ASN A 289 1.84 12.73 -21.26
C ASN A 289 1.54 13.64 -20.05
N LYS A 290 0.68 13.23 -19.11
CA LYS A 290 0.49 13.91 -17.82
C LYS A 290 1.26 13.14 -16.75
N LYS A 291 2.27 13.79 -16.14
CA LYS A 291 3.02 13.21 -15.01
C LYS A 291 2.11 12.97 -13.81
N LEU A 292 2.37 11.91 -13.05
CA LEU A 292 1.76 11.71 -11.74
C LEU A 292 2.56 12.51 -10.70
N ILE A 293 1.86 13.27 -9.85
CA ILE A 293 2.45 14.16 -8.84
C ILE A 293 1.83 13.86 -7.48
N ASN A 294 2.62 13.38 -6.52
CA ASN A 294 2.17 13.19 -5.15
C ASN A 294 1.99 14.57 -4.50
N ILE A 295 0.82 14.88 -3.93
CA ILE A 295 0.64 16.16 -3.24
C ILE A 295 1.40 16.23 -1.91
N ALA A 296 1.77 15.09 -1.32
CA ALA A 296 2.49 15.01 -0.05
C ALA A 296 4.04 15.13 -0.19
N THR A 297 4.56 15.48 -1.38
CA THR A 297 5.98 15.83 -1.56
C THR A 297 6.22 17.33 -1.54
N ASP A 298 7.42 17.75 -1.13
CA ASP A 298 7.85 19.15 -1.04
C ASP A 298 7.92 19.89 -2.39
N SER A 299 7.97 19.16 -3.50
CA SER A 299 7.97 19.70 -4.86
C SER A 299 6.58 20.01 -5.43
N ALA A 300 5.50 19.54 -4.78
CA ALA A 300 4.13 19.62 -5.28
C ALA A 300 3.67 21.07 -5.50
N GLN A 301 3.63 21.50 -6.77
CA GLN A 301 3.20 22.84 -7.17
C GLN A 301 1.97 22.78 -8.08
N LEU A 302 0.93 23.52 -7.70
CA LEU A 302 -0.35 23.60 -8.42
C LEU A 302 -0.39 24.74 -9.46
N ASP A 303 0.42 25.80 -9.26
CA ASP A 303 0.54 26.95 -10.15
C ASP A 303 1.90 26.99 -10.87
N ASP A 304 2.04 27.88 -11.85
CA ASP A 304 3.32 28.48 -12.22
C ASP A 304 3.63 29.69 -11.35
N VAL A 305 4.83 29.69 -10.75
CA VAL A 305 5.29 30.78 -9.88
C VAL A 305 5.83 31.91 -10.77
N THR A 306 5.18 33.07 -10.75
CA THR A 306 5.65 34.28 -11.44
C THR A 306 6.98 34.79 -10.85
N ASP A 307 7.80 35.48 -11.64
CA ASP A 307 9.09 35.98 -11.13
C ASP A 307 8.95 37.00 -9.99
N LYS A 308 7.83 37.74 -9.96
CA LYS A 308 7.43 38.57 -8.82
C LYS A 308 7.22 37.74 -7.54
N GLN A 309 6.58 36.57 -7.64
CA GLN A 309 6.44 35.64 -6.51
C GLN A 309 7.81 35.04 -6.11
N LYS A 310 8.65 34.61 -7.07
CA LYS A 310 10.02 34.11 -6.78
C LYS A 310 10.87 35.14 -6.03
N ALA A 311 10.83 36.41 -6.44
CA ALA A 311 11.55 37.50 -5.77
C ALA A 311 11.03 37.78 -4.35
N ILE A 312 9.72 37.62 -4.12
CA ILE A 312 9.11 37.75 -2.79
C ILE A 312 9.45 36.53 -1.91
N GLU A 313 9.44 35.31 -2.47
CA GLU A 313 9.88 34.09 -1.77
C GLU A 313 11.32 34.21 -1.28
N LYS A 314 12.25 34.73 -2.10
CA LYS A 314 13.64 34.97 -1.68
C LYS A 314 13.71 35.86 -0.43
N LYS A 315 13.03 37.02 -0.45
CA LYS A 315 13.00 37.96 0.69
C LYS A 315 12.29 37.38 1.93
N ARG A 316 11.32 36.48 1.75
CA ARG A 316 10.68 35.75 2.87
C ARG A 316 11.62 34.72 3.48
N ASN A 317 12.33 33.96 2.67
CA ASN A 317 13.34 33.00 3.14
C ASN A 317 14.45 33.72 3.91
N GLU A 318 14.91 34.89 3.43
CA GLU A 318 15.86 35.76 4.14
C GLU A 318 15.30 36.22 5.51
N LYS A 319 14.04 36.68 5.59
CA LYS A 319 13.41 37.10 6.86
C LYS A 319 13.26 35.94 7.87
N PHE A 320 12.82 34.77 7.41
CA PHE A 320 12.51 33.63 8.29
C PHE A 320 13.70 32.72 8.58
N ARG A 321 14.86 32.97 7.96
CA ARG A 321 16.09 32.19 8.15
C ARG A 321 16.46 31.91 9.62
N PRO A 322 16.37 32.87 10.57
CA PRO A 322 16.68 32.58 11.97
C PRO A 322 15.81 31.46 12.56
N LEU A 323 14.53 31.37 12.15
CA LEU A 323 13.62 30.31 12.58
C LEU A 323 13.90 28.99 11.85
N THR A 324 14.15 28.99 10.53
CA THR A 324 14.48 27.75 9.81
C THR A 324 15.79 27.14 10.30
N ASP A 325 16.81 27.96 10.56
CA ASP A 325 18.13 27.50 11.02
C ASP A 325 18.06 27.00 12.48
N ALA A 326 17.19 27.59 13.32
CA ALA A 326 16.90 27.10 14.67
C ALA A 326 16.12 25.77 14.65
N LEU A 327 15.00 25.68 13.93
CA LEU A 327 14.19 24.45 13.84
C LEU A 327 14.98 23.30 13.18
N THR A 328 15.83 23.59 12.19
CA THR A 328 16.74 22.59 11.59
C THR A 328 17.71 22.03 12.63
N ARG A 329 18.21 22.86 13.55
CA ARG A 329 19.08 22.40 14.65
C ARG A 329 18.32 21.54 15.66
N VAL A 330 17.09 21.94 16.03
CA VAL A 330 16.24 21.22 16.99
C VAL A 330 15.83 19.84 16.45
N PHE A 331 15.43 19.76 15.18
CA PHE A 331 14.87 18.52 14.62
C PHE A 331 15.88 17.62 13.87
N LYS A 332 17.18 17.99 13.80
CA LYS A 332 18.21 17.26 13.02
C LYS A 332 18.28 15.75 13.30
N GLY A 333 18.05 15.32 14.54
CA GLY A 333 18.05 13.89 14.91
C GLY A 333 16.77 13.13 14.51
N ASN A 334 15.69 13.83 14.16
CA ASN A 334 14.34 13.31 14.04
C ASN A 334 13.92 13.13 12.57
N ARG A 335 14.84 12.61 11.73
CA ARG A 335 14.64 12.34 10.29
C ARG A 335 14.38 13.58 9.41
N VAL A 336 14.31 14.79 9.98
CA VAL A 336 14.14 16.06 9.25
C VAL A 336 15.42 16.44 8.52
N ARG A 337 15.38 16.44 7.19
CA ARG A 337 16.51 16.82 6.33
C ARG A 337 16.67 18.33 6.21
N LYS A 338 15.55 19.04 6.09
CA LYS A 338 15.51 20.50 5.84
C LYS A 338 14.20 21.09 6.36
N VAL A 339 14.27 22.35 6.79
CA VAL A 339 13.10 23.17 7.12
C VAL A 339 12.93 24.22 6.03
N ILE A 340 11.75 24.34 5.43
CA ILE A 340 11.43 25.29 4.36
C ILE A 340 10.16 26.08 4.67
N LEU A 341 9.99 27.25 4.06
CA LEU A 341 8.68 27.90 4.09
C LEU A 341 7.70 27.12 3.20
N THR A 342 6.50 26.83 3.69
CA THR A 342 5.46 26.24 2.84
C THR A 342 5.11 27.21 1.70
N LYS A 343 4.90 26.64 0.51
CA LYS A 343 4.29 27.37 -0.61
C LYS A 343 2.76 27.26 -0.59
N ARG A 344 2.22 26.37 0.24
CA ARG A 344 0.83 25.94 0.22
C ARG A 344 -0.11 27.00 0.79
N LYS A 345 -1.37 26.96 0.37
CA LYS A 345 -2.48 27.68 1.03
C LYS A 345 -3.09 26.77 2.09
N THR A 346 -2.53 26.81 3.29
CA THR A 346 -2.91 25.95 4.43
C THR A 346 -3.25 26.76 5.68
N SER A 347 -4.12 26.19 6.51
CA SER A 347 -4.42 26.63 7.88
C SER A 347 -3.25 26.34 8.82
N GLU A 348 -2.56 25.21 8.62
CA GLU A 348 -1.68 24.61 9.60
C GLU A 348 -0.39 25.41 9.85
N PRO A 349 0.16 25.39 11.07
CA PRO A 349 1.45 26.01 11.39
C PRO A 349 2.64 25.30 10.72
N PHE A 350 2.69 23.97 10.83
CA PHE A 350 3.74 23.08 10.35
C PHE A 350 3.10 21.95 9.54
N ILE A 351 3.75 21.54 8.45
CA ILE A 351 3.38 20.36 7.65
C ILE A 351 4.63 19.51 7.46
N LEU A 352 4.48 18.18 7.52
CA LEU A 352 5.53 17.25 7.09
C LEU A 352 5.24 16.75 5.67
N SER A 353 6.23 16.91 4.81
CA SER A 353 6.23 16.45 3.43
C SER A 353 7.35 15.42 3.23
N SER A 354 7.11 14.46 2.34
CA SER A 354 8.17 13.61 1.79
C SER A 354 9.04 14.44 0.84
N GLN A 355 10.26 13.99 0.53
CA GLN A 355 10.98 14.54 -0.63
C GLN A 355 10.59 13.80 -1.91
N GLU A 356 10.52 14.51 -3.04
CA GLU A 356 10.33 13.86 -4.35
C GLU A 356 11.40 12.78 -4.61
N ASN A 357 10.95 11.62 -5.09
CA ASN A 357 11.76 10.42 -5.39
C ASN A 357 12.48 9.79 -4.17
N GLU A 358 12.13 10.15 -2.93
CA GLU A 358 12.57 9.45 -1.72
C GLU A 358 11.46 8.61 -1.08
N MET A 359 11.86 7.71 -0.17
CA MET A 359 10.99 6.86 0.63
C MET A 359 9.92 7.68 1.38
N SER A 360 8.63 7.38 1.19
CA SER A 360 7.55 8.02 1.95
C SER A 360 7.48 7.46 3.39
N PRO A 361 6.92 8.19 4.37
CA PRO A 361 6.66 7.66 5.71
C PRO A 361 5.78 6.42 5.69
N ARG A 362 4.75 6.43 4.83
CA ARG A 362 3.85 5.30 4.57
C ARG A 362 4.60 4.07 4.06
N LEU A 363 5.42 4.21 3.03
CA LEU A 363 6.20 3.10 2.47
C LEU A 363 7.23 2.57 3.47
N ALA A 364 7.84 3.44 4.28
CA ALA A 364 8.73 3.01 5.36
C ALA A 364 7.99 2.24 6.47
N ASN A 365 6.76 2.64 6.82
CA ASN A 365 5.91 1.88 7.76
C ASN A 365 5.53 0.51 7.18
N ILE A 366 5.15 0.44 5.90
CA ILE A 366 4.84 -0.81 5.19
C ILE A 366 6.05 -1.75 5.19
N ILE A 367 7.25 -1.26 4.82
CA ILE A 367 8.47 -2.09 4.84
C ILE A 367 8.80 -2.53 6.26
N LYS A 368 8.65 -1.65 7.28
CA LYS A 368 8.86 -2.05 8.70
C LYS A 368 7.87 -3.13 9.16
N GLN A 369 6.62 -3.10 8.70
CA GLN A 369 5.61 -4.12 8.99
C GLN A 369 5.87 -5.45 8.25
N GLN A 370 6.57 -5.42 7.12
CA GLN A 370 6.96 -6.62 6.37
C GLN A 370 8.30 -7.22 6.83
N ALA A 371 9.23 -6.38 7.28
CA ALA A 371 10.60 -6.75 7.66
C ALA A 371 10.72 -7.41 9.05
N VAL A 372 9.69 -8.13 9.51
CA VAL A 372 9.63 -8.80 10.82
C VAL A 372 10.81 -9.78 11.04
N SER A 373 11.41 -10.27 9.96
CA SER A 373 12.56 -11.18 9.94
C SER A 373 13.91 -10.54 9.58
N SER A 374 14.02 -9.21 9.41
CA SER A 374 15.29 -8.56 9.06
C SER A 374 15.46 -7.16 9.68
N ASP A 375 16.55 -6.95 10.41
CA ASP A 375 16.87 -5.71 11.15
C ASP A 375 17.39 -4.58 10.24
N HIS A 376 16.79 -4.42 9.06
CA HIS A 376 17.11 -3.35 8.12
C HIS A 376 16.47 -2.04 8.58
N SER A 377 17.31 -1.12 9.05
CA SER A 377 16.89 0.24 9.42
C SER A 377 16.42 1.02 8.18
N VAL A 378 15.10 1.03 7.95
CA VAL A 378 14.48 1.76 6.83
C VAL A 378 14.59 3.27 7.07
N PHE A 379 15.54 3.91 6.40
CA PHE A 379 15.68 5.36 6.38
C PHE A 379 14.70 6.00 5.39
N HIS A 380 14.00 7.04 5.86
CA HIS A 380 13.26 8.01 5.05
C HIS A 380 13.61 9.40 5.55
N THR A 381 13.53 10.43 4.70
CA THR A 381 13.78 11.81 5.13
C THR A 381 12.51 12.64 5.09
N LEU A 382 12.38 13.56 6.04
CA LEU A 382 11.22 14.44 6.20
C LEU A 382 11.61 15.87 5.84
N VAL A 383 10.69 16.58 5.19
CA VAL A 383 10.77 18.01 4.93
C VAL A 383 9.75 18.71 5.82
N LEU A 384 10.22 19.56 6.73
CA LEU A 384 9.34 20.37 7.56
C LEU A 384 9.01 21.66 6.82
N GLU A 385 7.77 21.76 6.33
CA GLU A 385 7.23 23.00 5.77
C GLU A 385 6.64 23.86 6.90
N ILE A 386 7.02 25.14 7.00
CA ILE A 386 6.51 26.07 8.02
C ILE A 386 5.68 27.19 7.39
N ASN A 387 4.52 27.47 7.97
CA ASN A 387 3.57 28.45 7.46
C ASN A 387 3.87 29.86 7.96
N TYR A 388 4.63 30.62 7.17
CA TYR A 388 4.97 32.03 7.45
C TYR A 388 3.76 32.97 7.63
N ARG A 389 2.55 32.54 7.23
CA ARG A 389 1.30 33.28 7.42
C ARG A 389 0.60 32.97 8.75
N HIS A 390 0.91 31.83 9.37
CA HIS A 390 0.23 31.40 10.60
C HIS A 390 0.71 32.21 11.81
N PRO A 391 -0.19 32.74 12.68
CA PRO A 391 0.19 33.60 13.80
C PRO A 391 1.21 32.98 14.76
N VAL A 392 1.09 31.68 15.06
CA VAL A 392 2.03 30.98 15.97
C VAL A 392 3.44 30.91 15.38
N VAL A 393 3.59 30.77 14.06
CA VAL A 393 4.91 30.73 13.40
C VAL A 393 5.59 32.11 13.45
N GLN A 394 4.80 33.20 13.40
CA GLN A 394 5.32 34.56 13.58
C GLN A 394 5.71 34.84 15.03
N GLN A 395 4.96 34.32 16.01
CA GLN A 395 5.33 34.38 17.43
C GLN A 395 6.56 33.54 17.76
N LEU A 396 6.72 32.36 17.15
CA LEU A 396 7.94 31.56 17.27
C LEU A 396 9.15 32.28 16.68
N LEU A 397 9.03 32.93 15.51
CA LEU A 397 10.11 33.77 14.95
C LEU A 397 10.55 34.84 15.96
N ALA A 398 9.60 35.58 16.55
CA ALA A 398 9.90 36.63 17.52
C ALA A 398 10.58 36.09 18.80
N ARG A 399 10.08 34.97 19.34
CA ARG A 399 10.66 34.32 20.52
C ARG A 399 12.08 33.81 20.27
N PHE A 400 12.32 33.06 19.20
CA PHE A 400 13.65 32.56 18.86
C PHE A 400 14.65 33.68 18.47
N GLN A 401 14.16 34.84 18.01
CA GLN A 401 14.98 36.04 17.82
C GLN A 401 15.36 36.74 19.14
N ALA A 402 14.49 36.72 20.15
CA ALA A 402 14.78 37.28 21.47
C ALA A 402 15.64 36.34 22.34
N ASN A 403 15.38 35.03 22.30
CA ASN A 403 16.16 34.00 22.98
C ASN A 403 16.12 32.69 22.18
N ALA A 404 17.26 32.26 21.65
CA ALA A 404 17.39 31.01 20.89
C ALA A 404 17.10 29.74 21.72
N ASN A 405 17.11 29.84 23.06
CA ASN A 405 16.89 28.76 24.01
C ASN A 405 15.61 28.96 24.87
N ASP A 406 14.62 29.73 24.40
CA ASP A 406 13.31 29.83 25.05
C ASP A 406 12.63 28.45 25.12
N GLN A 407 12.53 27.89 26.33
CA GLN A 407 11.92 26.58 26.58
C GLN A 407 10.47 26.51 26.13
N VAL A 408 9.71 27.61 26.25
CA VAL A 408 8.30 27.65 25.82
C VAL A 408 8.22 27.66 24.29
N ALA A 409 9.13 28.36 23.60
CA ALA A 409 9.21 28.29 22.14
C ALA A 409 9.65 26.91 21.64
N LEU A 410 10.58 26.25 22.35
CA LEU A 410 10.99 24.88 22.07
C LEU A 410 9.84 23.89 22.28
N ASP A 411 9.12 23.95 23.40
CA ASP A 411 7.98 23.07 23.68
C ASP A 411 6.86 23.25 22.66
N ILE A 412 6.50 24.49 22.31
CA ILE A 412 5.52 24.78 21.25
C ILE A 412 6.00 24.18 19.92
N ALA A 413 7.26 24.43 19.51
CA ALA A 413 7.79 23.88 18.27
C ALA A 413 7.75 22.35 18.25
N TRP A 414 8.07 21.69 19.36
CA TRP A 414 8.03 20.24 19.49
C TRP A 414 6.60 19.66 19.50
N VAL A 415 5.63 20.33 20.11
CA VAL A 415 4.22 19.91 20.05
C VAL A 415 3.69 20.07 18.63
N LEU A 416 3.94 21.20 17.97
CA LEU A 416 3.56 21.38 16.56
C LEU A 416 4.22 20.35 15.63
N PHE A 417 5.47 19.95 15.90
CA PHE A 417 6.14 18.88 15.17
C PHE A 417 5.50 17.50 15.41
N GLY A 418 5.08 17.21 16.65
CA GLY A 418 4.36 15.99 16.97
C GLY A 418 2.97 15.93 16.31
N THR A 419 2.23 17.04 16.30
CA THR A 419 0.96 17.17 15.56
C THR A 419 1.15 16.93 14.07
N ALA A 420 2.16 17.56 13.46
CA ALA A 420 2.47 17.37 12.04
C ALA A 420 2.99 15.94 11.72
N SER A 421 3.58 15.24 12.69
CA SER A 421 3.94 13.82 12.59
C SER A 421 2.70 12.93 12.53
N LEU A 422 1.73 13.16 13.41
CA LEU A 422 0.44 12.44 13.40
C LEU A 422 -0.34 12.69 12.11
N GLN A 423 -0.39 13.94 11.62
CA GLN A 423 -1.05 14.31 10.35
C GLN A 423 -0.42 13.70 9.08
N ALA A 424 0.80 13.16 9.19
CA ALA A 424 1.57 12.57 8.09
C ALA A 424 1.78 11.04 8.26
N ASP A 425 1.03 10.40 9.16
CA ASP A 425 1.19 8.98 9.56
C ASP A 425 2.65 8.60 9.93
N SER A 426 3.43 9.57 10.43
CA SER A 426 4.83 9.42 10.83
C SER A 426 4.94 9.20 12.33
N PRO A 427 5.81 8.29 12.82
CA PRO A 427 6.01 8.10 14.26
C PRO A 427 6.45 9.39 14.96
N VAL A 428 5.69 9.84 15.96
CA VAL A 428 6.05 10.97 16.83
C VAL A 428 7.34 10.63 17.58
N PRO A 429 8.41 11.44 17.48
CA PRO A 429 9.63 11.22 18.26
C PRO A 429 9.36 11.49 19.74
N ASP A 430 9.73 10.54 20.60
CA ASP A 430 9.54 10.57 22.05
C ASP A 430 8.10 10.93 22.47
N GLN A 431 7.21 9.94 22.37
CA GLN A 431 5.79 10.08 22.75
C GLN A 431 5.60 10.50 24.21
N ALA A 432 6.48 10.08 25.12
CA ALA A 432 6.41 10.44 26.53
C ALA A 432 6.77 11.92 26.74
N MET A 433 7.81 12.41 26.08
CA MET A 433 8.17 13.83 26.11
C MET A 433 7.17 14.70 25.35
N TYR A 434 6.55 14.20 24.26
CA TYR A 434 5.43 14.88 23.59
C TYR A 434 4.25 15.06 24.54
N ALA A 435 3.81 14.00 25.24
CA ALA A 435 2.73 14.08 26.22
C ALA A 435 3.06 15.07 27.35
N LYS A 436 4.26 14.98 27.97
CA LYS A 436 4.71 15.92 29.00
C LYS A 436 4.75 17.37 28.53
N ARG A 437 5.09 17.63 27.25
CA ARG A 437 5.04 18.99 26.66
C ARG A 437 3.62 19.50 26.51
N VAL A 438 2.70 18.67 26.03
CA VAL A 438 1.27 19.04 25.93
C VAL A 438 0.73 19.39 27.32
N THR A 439 0.96 18.54 28.33
CA THR A 439 0.56 18.82 29.72
C THR A 439 1.16 20.11 30.27
N ARG A 440 2.46 20.38 30.02
CA ARG A 440 3.13 21.62 30.44
C ARG A 440 2.54 22.87 29.80
N LEU A 441 2.21 22.81 28.51
CA LEU A 441 1.55 23.92 27.80
C LEU A 441 0.10 24.14 28.26
N VAL A 442 -0.61 23.08 28.71
CA VAL A 442 -1.94 23.20 29.32
C VAL A 442 -1.84 23.78 30.74
N ARG A 443 -0.94 23.28 31.61
CA ARG A 443 -0.70 23.85 32.95
C ARG A 443 -0.35 25.33 32.88
N GLY A 444 0.58 25.70 32.00
CA GLY A 444 0.95 27.10 31.70
C GLY A 444 -0.10 27.94 30.97
N ARG A 445 -1.29 27.39 30.68
CA ARG A 445 -2.48 28.12 30.20
C ARG A 445 -3.60 28.19 31.23
N MET A 446 -3.48 27.45 32.33
CA MET A 446 -4.36 27.45 33.49
C MET A 446 -3.71 28.18 34.68
N ASP A 447 -2.61 28.91 34.44
CA ASP A 447 -1.74 29.57 35.43
C ASP A 447 -1.22 28.63 36.54
N LEU A 448 -1.13 27.32 36.23
CA LEU A 448 -0.61 26.29 37.12
C LEU A 448 0.94 26.16 37.03
N PRO A 449 1.61 25.72 38.11
CA PRO A 449 3.03 25.36 38.08
C PRO A 449 3.40 24.41 36.94
N LEU A 450 4.58 24.58 36.34
CA LEU A 450 5.03 23.82 35.16
C LEU A 450 5.68 22.47 35.47
N ASP A 451 5.73 22.09 36.73
CA ASP A 451 6.19 20.79 37.22
C ASP A 451 5.09 19.72 37.14
N ASP A 452 5.44 18.47 37.43
CA ASP A 452 4.48 17.37 37.58
C ASP A 452 3.96 17.28 39.05
N ALA A 453 3.94 18.39 39.79
CA ALA A 453 3.47 18.40 41.18
C ALA A 453 1.98 18.05 41.26
N LEU A 454 1.67 17.10 42.16
CA LEU A 454 0.32 16.74 42.56
C LEU A 454 -0.17 17.65 43.68
N LEU A 455 -1.49 17.77 43.81
CA LEU A 455 -2.12 18.25 45.03
C LEU A 455 -1.92 17.20 46.14
N PRO A 456 -1.96 17.58 47.44
CA PRO A 456 -2.08 16.60 48.52
C PRO A 456 -3.37 15.77 48.34
N PRO A 457 -3.43 14.53 48.85
CA PRO A 457 -4.65 13.73 48.83
C PRO A 457 -5.82 14.45 49.51
N ASP A 458 -6.98 14.43 48.87
CA ASP A 458 -8.26 14.95 49.34
C ASP A 458 -9.03 13.94 50.22
N ASP A 459 -8.34 12.91 50.72
CA ASP A 459 -8.83 11.86 51.64
C ASP A 459 -9.65 12.39 52.83
N ASN A 460 -9.39 13.63 53.25
CA ASN A 460 -10.02 14.29 54.40
C ASN A 460 -11.24 15.17 54.02
N GLU A 461 -11.54 15.34 52.72
CA GLU A 461 -12.70 16.10 52.25
C GLU A 461 -13.97 15.23 52.13
N TYR A 462 -13.83 13.90 52.16
CA TYR A 462 -14.92 12.94 52.07
C TYR A 462 -15.15 12.22 53.40
N ASP A 463 -16.31 12.47 54.02
CA ASP A 463 -16.73 11.68 55.18
C ASP A 463 -17.21 10.29 54.72
N VAL A 464 -16.56 9.25 55.24
CA VAL A 464 -16.84 7.84 54.97
C VAL A 464 -17.27 7.07 56.23
N GLU A 465 -17.95 7.75 57.16
CA GLU A 465 -18.67 7.10 58.27
C GLU A 465 -19.51 5.89 57.80
N GLY A 466 -19.05 4.69 58.17
CA GLY A 466 -19.70 3.41 57.84
C GLY A 466 -18.86 2.48 56.97
N VAL A 467 -17.84 2.98 56.25
CA VAL A 467 -16.87 2.12 55.55
C VAL A 467 -15.88 1.56 56.57
N LYS A 468 -15.91 0.25 56.79
CA LYS A 468 -14.81 -0.44 57.49
C LYS A 468 -13.58 -0.41 56.56
N PRO A 469 -12.38 -0.11 57.06
CA PRO A 469 -11.18 -0.28 56.26
C PRO A 469 -11.05 -1.76 55.86
N ASP A 470 -10.68 -2.03 54.61
CA ASP A 470 -10.33 -3.39 54.20
C ASP A 470 -9.16 -3.86 55.05
N THR A 471 -9.40 -4.89 55.86
CA THR A 471 -8.36 -5.60 56.58
C THR A 471 -7.56 -6.40 55.57
N VAL A 472 -6.52 -5.77 55.01
CA VAL A 472 -5.50 -6.44 54.20
C VAL A 472 -4.78 -7.42 55.13
N ASP A 473 -5.28 -8.66 55.16
CA ASP A 473 -4.81 -9.69 56.05
C ASP A 473 -3.39 -10.07 55.64
N SER A 474 -2.40 -9.85 56.51
CA SER A 474 -0.98 -9.94 56.17
C SER A 474 -0.46 -11.39 56.11
N GLU A 475 -1.35 -12.35 55.83
CA GLU A 475 -1.10 -13.79 55.81
C GLU A 475 -1.60 -14.48 54.52
N GLU A 476 -2.04 -13.75 53.47
CA GLU A 476 -1.99 -14.32 52.12
C GLU A 476 -0.51 -14.41 51.66
N GLU A 477 0.06 -15.62 51.73
CA GLU A 477 1.30 -15.95 51.05
C GLU A 477 1.18 -15.61 49.57
N VAL A 478 2.00 -14.67 49.10
CA VAL A 478 2.20 -14.47 47.65
C VAL A 478 2.90 -15.70 47.09
N LEU A 479 2.08 -16.67 46.64
CA LEU A 479 2.49 -17.86 45.90
C LEU A 479 3.10 -17.45 44.56
N LEU A 480 4.35 -17.01 44.59
CA LEU A 480 5.23 -17.04 43.44
C LEU A 480 5.27 -18.48 42.92
N PRO A 481 5.04 -18.72 41.62
CA PRO A 481 5.20 -20.05 41.05
C PRO A 481 6.63 -20.56 41.30
N VAL A 482 6.75 -21.59 42.13
CA VAL A 482 8.01 -22.30 42.34
C VAL A 482 8.08 -23.39 41.27
N ASP A 483 8.87 -23.14 40.22
CA ASP A 483 9.20 -24.13 39.20
C ASP A 483 10.04 -25.27 39.83
N ASN A 484 9.34 -26.28 40.35
CA ASN A 484 9.94 -27.55 40.79
C ASN A 484 9.88 -28.57 39.64
N ASP A 485 10.80 -28.43 38.67
CA ASP A 485 11.26 -29.59 37.90
C ASP A 485 12.32 -30.36 38.73
N GLU A 486 12.33 -31.69 38.59
CA GLU A 486 12.88 -32.59 39.61
C GLU A 486 14.38 -32.94 39.50
N GLU A 487 14.88 -33.62 40.55
CA GLU A 487 16.07 -34.49 40.60
C GLU A 487 17.42 -33.97 40.08
N GLY A 488 18.08 -33.19 40.93
CA GLY A 488 19.49 -32.83 40.79
C GLY A 488 20.54 -33.95 41.00
N THR A 489 21.79 -33.54 41.14
CA THR A 489 22.89 -34.42 41.61
C THR A 489 23.91 -33.66 42.46
N LYS A 490 24.68 -34.38 43.27
CA LYS A 490 25.54 -33.83 44.35
C LYS A 490 26.94 -33.47 43.85
N GLY A 491 27.49 -32.33 44.28
CA GLY A 491 28.89 -31.97 44.05
C GLY A 491 29.41 -30.87 44.98
N LYS A 492 29.91 -31.23 46.17
CA LYS A 492 30.60 -30.28 47.07
C LYS A 492 32.00 -29.97 46.53
N SER A 493 32.39 -28.70 46.52
CA SER A 493 33.69 -28.23 47.03
C SER A 493 33.66 -26.70 47.17
N ALA A 494 34.48 -26.15 48.06
CA ALA A 494 34.52 -24.73 48.37
C ALA A 494 35.95 -24.26 48.58
N GLU A 495 36.25 -23.01 48.25
CA GLU A 495 37.37 -22.32 48.88
C GLU A 495 37.13 -20.80 49.02
N LYS A 496 37.86 -20.16 49.93
CA LYS A 496 37.75 -18.74 50.29
C LYS A 496 39.01 -18.01 49.81
N GLY A 497 38.88 -16.82 49.21
CA GLY A 497 40.02 -15.98 48.83
C GLY A 497 39.71 -14.48 48.94
N GLN A 498 40.18 -13.81 49.99
CA GLN A 498 39.81 -12.42 50.29
C GLN A 498 40.67 -11.36 49.58
N LYS A 499 39.98 -10.32 49.07
CA LYS A 499 40.27 -8.87 49.19
C LYS A 499 41.64 -8.28 48.74
N LYS A 500 41.49 -7.14 48.02
CA LYS A 500 42.33 -5.91 48.04
C LYS A 500 43.73 -6.01 47.39
N SER A 501 44.32 -4.95 46.81
CA SER A 501 43.83 -3.60 46.45
C SER A 501 44.79 -2.89 45.47
N SER A 502 44.42 -1.69 44.99
CA SER A 502 45.26 -0.51 44.60
C SER A 502 46.81 -0.65 44.52
N GLU A 503 47.53 -0.03 43.57
CA GLU A 503 47.22 1.17 42.76
C GLU A 503 48.15 1.37 41.53
N LYS A 504 47.68 2.16 40.53
CA LYS A 504 48.35 3.12 39.60
C LYS A 504 49.80 2.94 39.05
N VAL A 505 50.09 3.80 38.04
CA VAL A 505 51.39 4.18 37.44
C VAL A 505 51.96 3.14 36.46
N GLU A 506 51.68 3.20 35.15
CA GLU A 506 52.12 4.20 34.14
C GLU A 506 53.60 4.08 33.73
N LYS A 507 53.88 3.48 32.55
CA LYS A 507 54.73 4.04 31.46
C LYS A 507 54.92 3.07 30.27
N LYS A 508 54.80 3.60 29.05
CA LYS A 508 55.49 3.13 27.82
C LYS A 508 56.74 4.01 27.64
N PRO A 509 57.88 3.49 27.14
CA PRO A 509 58.10 3.19 25.71
C PRO A 509 58.86 1.85 25.47
N GLY A 510 59.10 1.35 24.24
CA GLY A 510 58.74 1.77 22.88
C GLY A 510 59.67 1.13 21.82
N LYS A 511 59.43 1.40 20.51
CA LYS A 511 60.15 0.90 19.29
C LYS A 511 59.86 -0.59 18.92
N LYS A 512 59.43 -0.87 17.67
CA LYS A 512 60.19 -1.34 16.45
C LYS A 512 60.86 -2.72 16.63
N SER A 513 60.77 -3.70 15.73
CA SER A 513 60.00 -3.89 14.45
C SER A 513 59.93 -5.44 14.16
N THR A 514 59.76 -6.08 12.97
CA THR A 514 59.88 -5.75 11.52
C THR A 514 59.22 -6.85 10.66
N GLY A 515 58.85 -6.56 9.38
CA GLY A 515 58.33 -7.53 8.38
C GLY A 515 56.79 -7.54 8.29
N ALA A 516 56.07 -7.48 7.16
CA ALA A 516 56.33 -7.57 5.70
C ALA A 516 56.09 -8.93 5.01
N ASN A 517 54.81 -9.27 4.79
CA ASN A 517 54.17 -9.82 3.56
C ASN A 517 52.68 -10.09 3.89
N ALA A 518 51.66 -9.76 3.09
CA ALA A 518 51.40 -10.02 1.65
C ALA A 518 50.79 -11.41 1.42
N GLY A 519 49.59 -11.45 0.83
CA GLY A 519 48.77 -12.64 0.61
C GLY A 519 47.29 -12.29 0.50
N ASP A 520 46.82 -12.04 -0.72
CA ASP A 520 45.40 -11.84 -1.04
C ASP A 520 44.61 -13.16 -0.99
N LEU A 521 43.33 -13.08 -0.60
CA LEU A 521 42.19 -13.75 -1.26
C LEU A 521 40.85 -13.19 -0.74
#